data_AF-A0A2M6XVW1-F1
#
_entry.id   AF-A0A2M6XVW1-F1
#
_cell.length_a   1.000
_cell.length_b   1.000
_cell.length_c   1.000
_cell.angle_alpha   90.00
_cell.angle_beta   90.00
_cell.angle_gamma   90.00
#
_symmetry.space_group_name_H-M   'P 1'
#
loop_
_entity.id
_entity.type
_entity.pdbx_description
1 polymer ?
#
loop_
_entity_poly.entity_id
_entity_poly.type
_entity_poly.pdbx_seq_one_letter_code
_entity_poly.pdbx_strand_id
1 'polypeptide(L)'
;MTLSDRVNTYGQYLLHRYGERVHKIALDVGMTCPNRDGSKGTGGCTFCNNESFSPNGRTPPTLQEQLASGRRAIARGTHAAKFIAYFQAYTNTYADIERLRALYQAAL
;
A
#
# COMPACT_ATOMS: atom_id res chain seq x y z
N MET A 1 17.34 15.03 -19.32
CA MET A 1 16.79 15.63 -18.08
C MET A 1 15.69 14.75 -17.57
N THR A 2 15.76 14.35 -16.30
CA THR A 2 14.71 13.58 -15.63
C THR A 2 13.72 14.52 -14.94
N LEU A 3 12.52 14.05 -14.63
CA LEU A 3 11.51 14.84 -13.89
C LEU A 3 12.07 15.39 -12.56
N SER A 4 12.93 14.62 -11.90
CA SER A 4 13.58 15.00 -10.64
C SER A 4 14.51 16.22 -10.77
N ASP A 5 14.93 16.58 -11.98
CA ASP A 5 15.78 17.77 -12.23
C ASP A 5 14.95 19.06 -12.27
N ARG A 6 13.61 18.95 -12.32
CA ARG A 6 12.67 20.06 -12.53
C ARG A 6 11.72 20.27 -11.36
N VAL A 7 11.40 19.21 -10.62
CA VAL A 7 10.47 19.25 -9.49
C VAL A 7 10.95 18.41 -8.31
N ASN A 8 10.61 18.85 -7.10
CA ASN A 8 10.86 18.08 -5.88
C ASN A 8 9.87 16.92 -5.79
N THR A 9 10.24 15.77 -6.35
CA THR A 9 9.43 14.56 -6.20
C THR A 9 9.51 14.04 -4.77
N TYR A 10 8.44 13.38 -4.31
CA TYR A 10 8.42 12.83 -2.95
C TYR A 10 9.55 11.81 -2.72
N GLY A 11 9.91 11.02 -3.73
CA GLY A 11 11.05 10.11 -3.65
C GLY A 11 12.38 10.83 -3.42
N GLN A 12 12.62 11.95 -4.11
CA GLN A 12 13.81 12.79 -3.89
C GLN A 12 13.79 13.43 -2.49
N TYR A 13 12.63 13.93 -2.05
CA TYR A 13 12.49 14.45 -0.69
C TYR A 13 12.85 13.40 0.37
N LEU A 14 12.34 12.18 0.24
CA LEU A 14 12.65 11.08 1.17
C LEU A 14 14.12 10.67 1.12
N LEU A 15 14.72 10.63 -0.07
CA LEU A 15 16.14 10.35 -0.24
C LEU A 15 17.01 11.40 0.48
N HIS A 16 16.71 12.69 0.30
CA HIS A 16 17.43 13.76 1.01
C HIS A 16 17.22 13.70 2.52
N ARG A 17 15.99 13.42 2.98
CA ARG A 17 15.65 13.37 4.40
C ARG A 17 16.30 12.19 5.14
N TYR A 18 16.37 11.03 4.51
CA TYR A 18 16.77 9.78 5.17
C TYR A 18 18.13 9.23 4.72
N GLY A 19 18.77 9.86 3.73
CA GLY A 19 20.05 9.42 3.16
C GLY A 19 19.96 8.13 2.35
N GLU A 20 18.76 7.59 2.14
CA GLU A 20 18.52 6.34 1.43
C GLU A 20 17.15 6.36 0.74
N ARG A 21 16.99 5.49 -0.27
CA ARG A 21 15.71 5.35 -0.95
C ARG A 21 14.67 4.74 -0.01
N VAL A 22 13.44 5.25 -0.11
CA VAL A 22 12.28 4.72 0.60
C VAL A 22 11.24 4.30 -0.42
N HIS A 23 10.78 3.05 -0.37
CA HIS A 23 9.80 2.52 -1.32
C HIS A 23 8.50 2.09 -0.62
N LYS A 24 7.36 2.24 -1.29
CA LYS A 24 6.09 1.74 -0.77
C LYS A 24 5.99 0.22 -0.94
N ILE A 25 5.48 -0.47 0.07
CA ILE A 25 4.96 -1.84 -0.05
C ILE A 25 3.44 -1.72 -0.09
N ALA A 26 2.85 -2.08 -1.22
CA ALA A 26 1.40 -2.15 -1.37
C ALA A 26 0.87 -3.36 -0.59
N LEU A 27 -0.08 -3.13 0.31
CA LEU A 27 -0.66 -4.13 1.19
C LEU A 27 -2.16 -4.29 0.92
N ASP A 28 -2.62 -5.54 0.88
CA ASP A 28 -4.03 -5.92 0.85
C ASP A 28 -4.36 -6.74 2.10
N VAL A 29 -5.23 -6.23 2.96
CA VAL A 29 -5.58 -6.85 4.25
C VAL A 29 -7.01 -7.38 4.26
N GLY A 30 -7.56 -7.70 3.08
CA GLY A 30 -8.88 -8.30 2.93
C GLY A 30 -10.00 -7.37 3.39
N MET A 31 -9.83 -6.06 3.20
CA MET A 31 -10.89 -5.08 3.39
C MET A 31 -11.77 -4.99 2.14
N THR A 32 -12.99 -4.52 2.31
CA THR A 32 -13.93 -4.25 1.20
C THR A 32 -14.14 -2.75 1.04
N CYS A 33 -14.93 -2.36 0.03
CA CYS A 33 -15.37 -0.98 -0.17
C CYS A 33 -16.88 -0.90 0.13
N PRO A 34 -17.34 0.05 0.95
CA PRO A 34 -18.76 0.18 1.29
C PRO A 34 -19.66 0.52 0.09
N ASN A 35 -19.08 1.06 -0.98
CA ASN A 35 -19.79 1.31 -2.25
C ASN A 35 -19.86 0.07 -3.15
N ARG A 36 -19.14 -1.01 -2.81
CA ARG A 36 -19.11 -2.28 -3.54
C ARG A 36 -19.82 -3.40 -2.80
N ASP A 37 -19.77 -3.41 -1.47
CA ASP A 37 -20.39 -4.44 -0.64
C ASP A 37 -21.91 -4.25 -0.45
N GLY A 38 -22.48 -3.13 -0.90
CA GLY A 38 -23.90 -2.82 -0.79
C GLY A 38 -24.30 -1.97 0.41
N SER A 39 -23.37 -1.68 1.34
CA SER A 39 -23.69 -0.99 2.61
C SER A 39 -23.94 0.52 2.46
N LYS A 40 -23.23 1.18 1.55
CA LYS A 40 -23.36 2.63 1.24
C LYS A 40 -23.62 2.91 -0.24
N GLY A 41 -23.45 1.91 -1.10
CA GLY A 41 -23.72 1.99 -2.52
C GLY A 41 -23.55 0.62 -3.20
N THR A 42 -23.85 0.57 -4.48
CA THR A 42 -23.75 -0.65 -5.30
C THR A 42 -22.86 -0.40 -6.53
N GLY A 43 -22.20 -1.44 -7.02
CA GLY A 43 -21.37 -1.39 -8.23
C GLY A 43 -19.97 -0.77 -8.06
N GLY A 44 -19.75 0.07 -7.04
CA GLY A 44 -18.49 0.79 -6.83
C GLY A 44 -18.35 2.04 -7.72
N CYS A 45 -17.18 2.69 -7.66
CA CYS A 45 -16.93 3.87 -8.48
C CYS A 45 -16.70 3.46 -9.96
N THR A 46 -17.26 4.21 -10.90
CA THR A 46 -17.14 3.97 -12.35
C THR A 46 -15.70 3.90 -12.85
N PHE A 47 -14.77 4.60 -12.18
CA PHE A 47 -13.34 4.61 -12.50
C PHE A 47 -12.52 3.59 -11.69
N CYS A 48 -13.12 2.88 -10.74
CA CYS A 48 -12.39 2.03 -9.81
C CYS A 48 -12.09 0.66 -10.44
N ASN A 49 -10.81 0.38 -10.68
CA ASN A 49 -10.33 -0.95 -11.03
C ASN A 49 -9.40 -1.52 -9.94
N ASN A 50 -9.98 -2.00 -8.84
CA ASN A 50 -9.20 -2.57 -7.73
C ASN A 50 -8.33 -3.77 -8.15
N GLU A 51 -8.72 -4.52 -9.17
CA GLU A 51 -7.92 -5.65 -9.66
C GLU A 51 -6.57 -5.18 -10.23
N SER A 52 -6.49 -3.99 -10.81
CA SER A 52 -5.22 -3.38 -11.23
C SER A 52 -4.34 -2.89 -10.07
N PHE A 53 -4.90 -2.78 -8.86
CA PHE A 53 -4.22 -2.22 -7.69
C PHE A 53 -3.94 -3.24 -6.58
N SER A 54 -4.58 -4.43 -6.61
CA SER A 54 -4.31 -5.52 -5.68
C SER A 54 -3.50 -6.63 -6.37
N PRO A 55 -2.17 -6.67 -6.17
CA PRO A 55 -1.31 -7.66 -6.81
C PRO A 55 -1.57 -9.10 -6.33
N ASN A 56 -2.30 -9.27 -5.23
CA ASN A 56 -2.50 -10.56 -4.57
C ASN A 56 -3.85 -11.22 -4.91
N GLY A 57 -4.72 -10.56 -5.69
CA GLY A 57 -6.01 -11.11 -6.10
C GLY A 57 -6.99 -11.30 -4.94
N ARG A 58 -7.89 -12.30 -5.05
CA ARG A 58 -9.01 -12.52 -4.11
C ARG A 58 -8.61 -13.08 -2.74
N THR A 59 -7.44 -13.72 -2.65
CA THR A 59 -6.97 -14.36 -1.41
C THR A 59 -5.57 -13.85 -1.11
N PRO A 60 -5.44 -12.64 -0.54
CA PRO A 60 -4.15 -12.09 -0.25
C PRO A 60 -3.41 -12.91 0.82
N PRO A 61 -2.08 -13.06 0.72
CA PRO A 61 -1.26 -13.61 1.81
C PRO A 61 -1.44 -12.81 3.09
N THR A 62 -0.96 -13.32 4.21
CA THR A 62 -0.96 -12.57 5.48
C THR A 62 -0.17 -11.26 5.36
N LEU A 63 -0.49 -10.28 6.21
CA LEU A 63 0.22 -9.00 6.26
C LEU A 63 1.73 -9.20 6.43
N GLN A 64 2.14 -10.13 7.28
CA GLN A 64 3.54 -10.46 7.54
C GLN A 64 4.24 -11.02 6.29
N GLU A 65 3.58 -11.91 5.54
CA GLU A 65 4.10 -12.47 4.30
C GLU A 65 4.22 -11.40 3.20
N GLN A 66 3.24 -10.50 3.10
CA GLN A 66 3.29 -9.37 2.17
C GLN A 66 4.44 -8.41 2.51
N LEU A 67 4.63 -8.08 3.79
CA LEU A 67 5.75 -7.25 4.22
C LEU A 67 7.09 -7.95 3.95
N ALA A 68 7.23 -9.23 4.29
CA ALA A 68 8.46 -9.98 4.07
C ALA A 68 8.80 -10.13 2.57
N SER A 69 7.81 -10.41 1.73
CA SER A 69 8.00 -10.50 0.27
C SER A 69 8.28 -9.13 -0.34
N GLY A 70 7.55 -8.09 0.06
CA GLY A 70 7.74 -6.70 -0.38
C GLY A 70 9.12 -6.15 -0.02
N ARG A 71 9.58 -6.35 1.22
CA ARG A 71 10.95 -5.96 1.66
C ARG A 71 12.02 -6.63 0.79
N ARG A 72 11.89 -7.93 0.53
CA ARG A 72 12.82 -8.67 -0.35
C ARG A 72 12.79 -8.16 -1.79
N ALA A 73 11.61 -7.88 -2.34
CA ALA A 73 11.47 -7.36 -3.70
C ALA A 73 12.10 -5.97 -3.85
N ILE A 74 11.82 -5.06 -2.92
CA ILE A 74 12.37 -3.70 -2.90
C ILE A 74 13.90 -3.73 -2.73
N ALA A 75 14.41 -4.51 -1.77
CA ALA A 75 15.85 -4.62 -1.54
C ALA A 75 16.59 -5.10 -2.79
N ARG A 76 16.04 -6.10 -3.51
CA ARG A 76 16.63 -6.62 -4.75
C ARG A 76 16.55 -5.63 -5.92
N GLY A 77 15.43 -4.93 -6.08
CA GLY A 77 15.21 -4.07 -7.26
C GLY A 77 15.76 -2.65 -7.12
N THR A 78 15.90 -2.14 -5.90
CA THR A 78 16.15 -0.70 -5.66
C THR A 78 17.25 -0.41 -4.64
N HIS A 79 17.71 -1.45 -3.93
CA HIS A 79 18.63 -1.37 -2.78
C HIS A 79 18.11 -0.51 -1.61
N ALA A 80 16.81 -0.20 -1.57
CA ALA A 80 16.22 0.48 -0.44
C ALA A 80 16.07 -0.46 0.76
N ALA A 81 16.53 -0.02 1.93
CA ALA A 81 16.29 -0.71 3.20
C ALA A 81 15.05 -0.18 3.92
N LYS A 82 14.65 1.06 3.65
CA LYS A 82 13.43 1.69 4.18
C LYS A 82 12.23 1.52 3.25
N PHE A 83 11.06 1.38 3.86
CA PHE A 83 9.80 1.29 3.15
C PHE A 83 8.65 1.95 3.90
N ILE A 84 7.56 2.21 3.17
CA ILE A 84 6.28 2.65 3.71
C ILE A 84 5.29 1.50 3.56
N ALA A 85 4.74 1.01 4.66
CA ALA A 85 3.59 0.10 4.63
C ALA A 85 2.36 0.86 4.14
N TYR A 86 1.87 0.51 2.95
CA TYR A 86 0.80 1.24 2.27
C TYR A 86 -0.41 0.33 2.03
N PHE A 87 -1.40 0.42 2.91
CA PHE A 87 -2.69 -0.25 2.71
C PHE A 87 -3.37 0.35 1.47
N GLN A 88 -3.38 -0.43 0.38
CA GLN A 88 -3.72 0.08 -0.95
C GLN A 88 -5.09 -0.40 -1.43
N ALA A 89 -5.44 -1.65 -1.16
CA ALA A 89 -6.65 -2.25 -1.71
C ALA A 89 -7.91 -1.75 -0.98
N TYR A 90 -8.96 -1.39 -1.73
CA TYR A 90 -10.27 -1.02 -1.18
C TYR A 90 -10.25 0.14 -0.17
N THR A 91 -11.21 0.17 0.77
CA THR A 91 -11.35 1.24 1.76
C THR A 91 -10.69 0.83 3.07
N ASN A 92 -9.44 1.22 3.25
CA ASN A 92 -8.60 0.75 4.37
C ASN A 92 -8.92 1.34 5.75
N THR A 93 -9.97 2.16 5.82
CA THR A 93 -10.55 2.68 7.07
C THR A 93 -11.92 2.07 7.37
N TYR A 94 -12.42 1.18 6.51
CA TYR A 94 -13.74 0.56 6.63
C TYR A 94 -13.65 -0.75 7.40
N ALA A 95 -13.31 -0.63 8.69
CA ALA A 95 -13.30 -1.69 9.68
C ALA A 95 -13.54 -1.09 11.08
N ASP A 96 -13.80 -1.93 12.07
CA ASP A 96 -13.87 -1.50 13.47
C ASP A 96 -12.50 -1.04 13.98
N ILE A 97 -12.51 -0.21 15.03
CA ILE A 97 -11.30 0.44 15.54
C ILE A 97 -10.26 -0.56 16.08
N GLU A 98 -10.69 -1.69 16.63
CA GLU A 98 -9.78 -2.70 17.19
C GLU A 98 -9.08 -3.46 16.06
N ARG A 99 -9.79 -3.80 14.99
CA ARG A 99 -9.18 -4.35 13.77
C ARG A 99 -8.20 -3.36 13.13
N LEU A 100 -8.56 -2.09 12.99
CA LEU A 100 -7.67 -1.07 12.44
C LEU A 100 -6.39 -0.92 13.28
N ARG A 101 -6.54 -0.87 14.61
CA ARG A 101 -5.41 -0.79 15.54
C ARG A 101 -4.47 -1.99 15.37
N ALA A 102 -5.01 -3.21 15.35
CA ALA A 102 -4.22 -4.42 15.20
C ALA A 102 -3.44 -4.43 13.87
N LEU A 103 -4.08 -4.03 12.76
CA LEU A 103 -3.44 -3.95 11.44
C LEU A 103 -2.32 -2.92 11.39
N TYR A 104 -2.55 -1.73 11.96
CA TYR A 104 -1.55 -0.67 11.95
C TYR A 104 -0.37 -0.99 12.86
N GLN A 105 -0.61 -1.58 14.04
CA GLN A 105 0.45 -2.06 14.93
C GLN A 105 1.28 -3.17 14.28
N ALA A 106 0.66 -4.11 13.57
CA ALA A 106 1.37 -5.18 12.88
C ALA A 106 2.21 -4.71 11.68
N ALA A 107 1.96 -3.49 11.18
CA ALA A 107 2.70 -2.90 10.05
C ALA A 107 3.86 -1.97 10.46
N LEU A 108 3.93 -1.59 11.74
CA LEU A 108 5.01 -0.79 12.34
C LEU A 108 6.18 -1.68 12.79
#